data_AF-A0A7M1XJ92-F1
#
_entry.id   AF-A0A7M1XJ92-F1
#
_cell.length_a   1.000
_cell.length_b   1.000
_cell.length_c   1.000
_cell.angle_alpha   90.00
_cell.angle_beta   90.00
_cell.angle_gamma   90.00
#
_symmetry.space_group_name_H-M   'P 1'
#
loop_
_entity.id
_entity.type
_entity.pdbx_description
1 polymer ?
#
loop_
_entity_poly.entity_id
_entity_poly.type
_entity_poly.pdbx_seq_one_letter_code
_entity_poly.pdbx_strand_id
1 'polypeptide(L)'
;MIKRSIRYFLNKPIRAIWDSELSKWWYSATDVVLVLTDSKNPRIYWNAIKRRNPELHAFCRQLRLYADDGKKYLADVVDETGIKKLGRILRSKNNIEFEKWLDGSLDPIDEQSKKKAYDFYKAKLIEEEEIGKTIALQKIHAYLFEGLYPFAGKIRTRTISKGGFTFANGDFLPQVLKGIDKMADNTFDEIVDKYIEMNIAHPFMEGNGRSTRIWLDLLLINRLSKCVDWSLIEKNDYMNAMRASPYDPEPIHKLLNNALTDNINDRELFLKGIDCSYYYEEEE
;
A
#
# COMPACT_ATOMS: atom_id res chain seq x y z
N MET A 1 2.49 -17.94 -7.41
CA MET A 1 3.72 -17.44 -6.77
C MET A 1 3.36 -17.02 -5.35
N ILE A 2 4.00 -17.56 -4.30
CA ILE A 2 3.63 -17.24 -2.90
C ILE A 2 4.02 -15.79 -2.59
N LYS A 3 3.03 -14.89 -2.45
CA LYS A 3 3.26 -13.48 -2.08
C LYS A 3 3.59 -13.41 -0.58
N ARG A 4 4.66 -12.69 -0.24
CA ARG A 4 5.26 -12.65 1.10
C ARG A 4 5.09 -11.27 1.70
N SER A 5 4.97 -11.16 3.01
CA SER A 5 4.97 -9.89 3.72
C SER A 5 5.59 -10.07 5.10
N ILE A 6 6.42 -9.12 5.52
CA ILE A 6 6.79 -8.97 6.93
C ILE A 6 5.98 -7.77 7.43
N ARG A 7 5.10 -8.02 8.40
CA ARG A 7 4.32 -6.96 9.07
C ARG A 7 4.99 -6.58 10.38
N TYR A 8 4.60 -5.47 10.99
CA TYR A 8 5.19 -5.00 12.24
C TYR A 8 4.11 -4.56 13.22
N PHE A 9 4.16 -5.04 14.46
CA PHE A 9 3.34 -4.56 15.59
C PHE A 9 4.26 -4.12 16.72
N LEU A 10 4.13 -2.88 17.20
CA LEU A 10 5.01 -2.31 18.25
C LEU A 10 6.52 -2.54 17.94
N ASN A 11 6.93 -2.26 16.70
CA ASN A 11 8.30 -2.47 16.17
C ASN A 11 8.80 -3.93 16.16
N LYS A 12 7.91 -4.91 16.37
CA LYS A 12 8.25 -6.34 16.32
C LYS A 12 7.75 -6.97 15.01
N PRO A 13 8.61 -7.68 14.27
CA PRO A 13 8.22 -8.27 12.98
C PRO A 13 7.30 -9.48 13.17
N ILE A 14 6.31 -9.60 12.28
CA ILE A 14 5.38 -10.72 12.16
C ILE A 14 5.40 -11.19 10.72
N ARG A 15 5.98 -12.36 10.49
CA ARG A 15 6.08 -12.94 9.15
C ARG A 15 4.71 -13.43 8.70
N ALA A 16 4.36 -13.10 7.46
CA ALA A 16 3.10 -13.47 6.84
C ALA A 16 3.26 -13.98 5.40
N ILE A 17 2.37 -14.88 5.01
CA ILE A 17 2.26 -15.44 3.67
C ILE A 17 0.83 -15.26 3.17
N TRP A 18 0.69 -14.76 1.95
CA TRP A 18 -0.60 -14.74 1.25
C TRP A 18 -0.88 -16.09 0.64
N ASP A 19 -2.08 -16.60 0.90
CA ASP A 19 -2.66 -17.74 0.23
C ASP A 19 -3.63 -17.25 -0.84
N SER A 20 -3.24 -17.38 -2.10
CA SER A 20 -4.03 -16.94 -3.25
C SER A 20 -5.27 -17.80 -3.50
N GLU A 21 -5.25 -19.08 -3.10
CA GLU A 21 -6.39 -19.98 -3.30
C GLU A 21 -7.50 -19.67 -2.30
N LEU A 22 -7.11 -19.42 -1.04
CA LEU A 22 -8.05 -19.12 0.04
C LEU A 22 -8.29 -17.62 0.24
N SER A 23 -7.63 -16.76 -0.55
CA SER A 23 -7.67 -15.30 -0.46
C SER A 23 -7.51 -14.80 0.97
N LYS A 24 -6.50 -15.31 1.68
CA LYS A 24 -6.24 -14.93 3.07
C LYS A 24 -4.77 -14.95 3.46
N TRP A 25 -4.45 -14.23 4.52
CA TRP A 25 -3.11 -14.18 5.10
C TRP A 25 -2.91 -15.26 6.17
N TRP A 26 -1.70 -15.80 6.18
CA TRP A 26 -1.20 -16.74 7.20
C TRP A 26 -0.01 -16.14 7.90
N TYR A 27 -0.11 -16.03 9.21
CA TYR A 27 0.85 -15.36 10.08
C TYR A 27 1.61 -16.38 10.91
N SER A 28 2.89 -16.13 11.15
CA SER A 28 3.71 -16.93 12.05
C SER A 28 3.12 -17.00 13.45
N ALA A 29 2.77 -18.20 13.92
CA ALA A 29 2.20 -18.39 15.25
C ALA A 29 3.21 -18.00 16.34
N THR A 30 4.50 -18.25 16.11
CA THR A 30 5.56 -17.86 17.06
C THR A 30 5.72 -16.35 17.13
N ASP A 31 5.58 -15.64 16.00
CA ASP A 31 5.73 -14.19 15.99
C ASP A 31 4.51 -13.54 16.65
N VAL A 32 3.30 -14.08 16.44
CA VAL A 32 2.08 -13.69 17.16
C VAL A 32 2.23 -13.90 18.68
N VAL A 33 2.81 -15.01 19.12
CA VAL A 33 3.10 -15.22 20.55
C VAL A 33 4.11 -14.20 21.07
N LEU A 34 5.17 -13.91 20.31
CA LEU A 34 6.18 -12.92 20.69
C LEU A 34 5.54 -11.56 20.97
N VAL A 35 4.73 -11.07 20.03
CA VAL A 35 4.12 -9.73 20.14
C VAL A 35 3.02 -9.62 21.18
N LEU A 36 2.32 -10.72 21.47
CA LEU A 36 1.27 -10.74 22.49
C LEU A 36 1.82 -10.98 23.90
N THR A 37 2.97 -11.64 24.07
CA THR A 37 3.41 -12.08 25.41
C THR A 37 4.74 -11.49 25.86
N ASP A 38 5.51 -10.89 24.95
CA ASP A 38 6.90 -10.47 25.17
C ASP A 38 7.81 -11.59 25.72
N SER A 39 7.43 -12.85 25.45
CA SER A 39 8.19 -14.01 25.88
C SER A 39 9.58 -13.98 25.27
N LYS A 40 10.60 -14.16 26.11
CA LYS A 40 12.00 -14.35 25.66
C LYS A 40 12.18 -15.62 24.80
N ASN A 41 11.25 -16.57 24.88
CA ASN A 41 11.28 -17.83 24.16
C ASN A 41 9.90 -18.14 23.53
N PRO A 42 9.49 -17.42 22.47
CA PRO A 42 8.14 -17.51 21.92
C PRO A 42 7.83 -18.89 21.33
N ARG A 43 8.83 -19.62 20.82
CA ARG A 43 8.67 -20.99 20.31
C ARG A 43 8.32 -21.99 21.43
N ILE A 44 9.01 -21.91 22.56
CA ILE A 44 8.72 -22.77 23.73
C ILE A 44 7.33 -22.44 24.26
N TYR A 45 7.01 -21.15 24.34
CA TYR A 45 5.70 -20.69 24.78
C TYR A 45 4.59 -21.21 23.86
N TRP A 46 4.73 -21.07 22.54
CA TRP A 46 3.80 -21.61 21.55
C TRP A 46 3.53 -23.10 21.75
N ASN A 47 4.59 -23.91 21.85
CA ASN A 47 4.48 -25.35 22.06
C ASN A 47 3.75 -25.70 23.37
N ALA A 48 3.97 -24.92 24.43
CA ALA A 48 3.29 -25.11 25.70
C ALA A 48 1.79 -24.79 25.63
N ILE A 49 1.39 -23.71 24.95
CA ILE A 49 -0.03 -23.39 24.75
C ILE A 49 -0.70 -24.45 23.87
N LYS A 50 -0.08 -24.81 22.75
CA LYS A 50 -0.61 -25.78 21.78
C LYS A 50 -0.91 -27.13 22.44
N ARG A 51 -0.04 -27.57 23.34
CA ARG A 51 -0.25 -28.78 24.15
C ARG A 51 -1.41 -28.65 25.15
N ARG A 52 -1.63 -27.46 25.72
CA ARG A 52 -2.69 -27.19 26.70
C ARG A 52 -4.06 -26.92 26.06
N ASN A 53 -4.09 -26.59 24.77
CA ASN A 53 -5.29 -26.19 24.03
C ASN A 53 -5.32 -26.97 22.71
N PRO A 54 -5.75 -28.25 22.72
CA PRO A 54 -5.71 -29.13 21.54
C PRO A 54 -6.48 -28.59 20.33
N GLU A 55 -7.47 -27.73 20.54
CA GLU A 55 -8.24 -27.06 19.49
C GLU A 55 -7.38 -26.15 18.59
N LEU A 56 -6.19 -25.73 19.08
CA LEU A 56 -5.20 -24.97 18.29
C LEU A 56 -4.66 -25.78 17.11
N HIS A 57 -4.71 -27.12 17.16
CA HIS A 57 -4.27 -27.97 16.05
C HIS A 57 -5.15 -27.82 14.81
N ALA A 58 -6.44 -27.50 14.96
CA ALA A 58 -7.40 -27.49 13.86
C ALA A 58 -7.25 -26.29 12.91
N PHE A 59 -6.64 -25.19 13.36
CA PHE A 59 -6.46 -23.97 12.57
C PHE A 59 -4.99 -23.55 12.42
N CYS A 60 -4.09 -24.35 12.98
CA CYS A 60 -2.67 -24.22 12.75
C CYS A 60 -2.28 -25.10 11.57
N ARG A 61 -1.54 -24.55 10.60
CA ARG A 61 -0.90 -25.32 9.55
C ARG A 61 0.59 -25.02 9.50
N GLN A 62 1.33 -25.77 8.69
CA GLN A 62 2.78 -25.58 8.56
C GLN A 62 3.13 -25.06 7.18
N LEU A 63 3.77 -23.89 7.14
CA LEU A 63 4.29 -23.30 5.91
C LEU A 63 5.77 -22.96 6.07
N ARG A 64 6.49 -22.86 4.95
CA ARG A 64 7.89 -22.45 4.94
C ARG A 64 7.99 -20.93 5.03
N LEU A 65 8.42 -20.42 6.19
CA LEU A 65 8.70 -19.00 6.44
C LEU A 65 10.20 -18.71 6.34
N TYR A 66 10.55 -17.48 5.97
CA TYR A 66 11.93 -17.01 6.01
C TYR A 66 12.37 -16.73 7.45
N ALA A 67 13.63 -16.98 7.76
CA ALA A 67 14.30 -16.51 8.98
C ALA A 67 15.27 -15.37 8.65
N ASP A 68 15.83 -14.77 9.70
CA ASP A 68 16.75 -13.62 9.59
C ASP A 68 18.03 -13.94 8.80
N ASP A 69 18.39 -15.22 8.71
CA ASP A 69 19.51 -15.73 7.92
C ASP A 69 19.17 -15.90 6.42
N GLY A 70 17.97 -15.50 6.00
CA GLY A 70 17.49 -15.64 4.63
C GLY A 70 17.08 -17.06 4.23
N LYS A 71 17.19 -18.05 5.12
CA LYS A 71 16.77 -19.44 4.86
C LYS A 71 15.30 -19.65 5.19
N LYS A 72 14.74 -20.74 4.64
CA LYS A 72 13.35 -21.14 4.87
C LYS A 72 13.27 -22.26 5.88
N TYR A 73 12.41 -22.09 6.87
CA TYR A 73 12.10 -23.09 7.88
C TYR A 73 10.61 -23.36 7.92
N LEU A 74 10.25 -24.62 8.15
CA LEU A 74 8.87 -24.99 8.39
C LEU A 74 8.43 -24.37 9.73
N ALA A 75 7.34 -23.60 9.70
CA ALA A 75 6.83 -22.89 10.84
C ALA A 75 5.31 -23.06 10.92
N ASP A 76 4.82 -23.13 12.16
CA ASP A 76 3.39 -23.09 12.45
C ASP A 76 2.84 -21.70 12.10
N VAL A 77 1.78 -21.68 11.30
CA VAL A 77 1.08 -20.47 10.88
C VAL A 77 -0.40 -20.55 11.22
N VAL A 78 -0.99 -19.38 11.48
CA VAL A 78 -2.40 -19.18 11.81
C VAL A 78 -2.99 -18.09 10.91
N ASP A 79 -4.28 -18.19 10.61
CA ASP A 79 -5.02 -17.11 9.94
C ASP A 79 -5.63 -16.14 10.97
N GLU A 80 -6.41 -15.17 10.50
CA GLU A 80 -7.06 -14.17 11.37
C GLU A 80 -7.98 -14.79 12.43
N THR A 81 -8.67 -15.87 12.09
CA THR A 81 -9.52 -16.59 13.05
C THR A 81 -8.68 -17.23 14.13
N GLY A 82 -7.54 -17.83 13.74
CA GLY A 82 -6.58 -18.39 14.66
C GLY A 82 -5.96 -17.34 15.59
N ILE A 83 -5.64 -16.16 15.05
CA ILE A 83 -5.12 -15.04 15.84
C ILE A 83 -6.12 -14.58 16.91
N LYS A 84 -7.40 -14.39 16.54
CA LYS A 84 -8.45 -13.99 17.50
C LYS A 84 -8.60 -15.01 18.63
N LYS A 85 -8.52 -16.30 18.32
CA LYS A 85 -8.51 -17.37 19.34
C LYS A 85 -7.28 -17.30 20.25
N LEU A 86 -6.10 -17.06 19.68
CA LEU A 86 -4.87 -16.92 20.46
C LEU A 86 -4.92 -15.71 21.38
N GLY A 87 -5.44 -14.57 20.94
CA GLY A 87 -5.68 -13.42 21.80
C GLY A 87 -6.53 -13.81 23.02
N ARG A 88 -7.67 -14.47 22.81
CA ARG A 88 -8.55 -14.93 23.89
C ARG A 88 -7.87 -15.87 24.89
N ILE A 89 -7.05 -16.80 24.42
CA ILE A 89 -6.32 -17.77 25.26
C ILE A 89 -5.20 -17.08 26.05
N LEU A 90 -4.44 -16.20 25.40
CA LEU A 90 -3.27 -15.56 25.98
C LEU A 90 -3.60 -14.48 27.00
N ARG A 91 -4.81 -13.89 26.94
CA ARG A 91 -5.26 -12.79 27.82
C ARG A 91 -4.20 -11.69 27.94
N SER A 92 -3.55 -11.34 26.82
CA SER A 92 -2.54 -10.27 26.80
C SER A 92 -3.16 -8.91 27.07
N LYS A 93 -2.40 -8.03 27.73
CA LYS A 93 -2.72 -6.60 27.84
C LYS A 93 -2.79 -5.92 26.47
N ASN A 94 -2.06 -6.46 25.49
CA ASN A 94 -2.01 -5.96 24.13
C ASN A 94 -3.08 -6.60 23.24
N ASN A 95 -4.02 -7.42 23.76
CA ASN A 95 -5.01 -8.09 22.90
C ASN A 95 -5.89 -7.12 22.12
N ILE A 96 -6.41 -6.08 22.79
CA ILE A 96 -7.24 -5.06 22.15
C ILE A 96 -6.40 -4.32 21.11
N GLU A 97 -5.15 -4.02 21.46
CA GLU A 97 -4.21 -3.33 20.59
C GLU A 97 -3.80 -4.21 19.38
N PHE A 98 -3.62 -5.50 19.59
CA PHE A 98 -3.25 -6.43 18.55
C PHE A 98 -4.43 -6.76 17.63
N GLU A 99 -5.65 -6.86 18.16
CA GLU A 99 -6.87 -7.00 17.35
C GLU A 99 -7.08 -5.78 16.47
N LYS A 100 -6.92 -4.59 17.04
CA LYS A 100 -6.92 -3.33 16.31
C LYS A 100 -5.80 -3.27 15.26
N TRP A 101 -4.59 -3.69 15.56
CA TRP A 101 -3.53 -3.76 14.55
C TRP A 101 -3.83 -4.78 13.44
N LEU A 102 -4.43 -5.93 13.80
CA LEU A 102 -4.82 -6.97 12.86
C LEU A 102 -5.91 -6.47 11.89
N ASP A 103 -6.78 -5.58 12.36
CA ASP A 103 -7.78 -4.87 11.55
C ASP A 103 -7.29 -3.51 10.98
N GLY A 104 -6.05 -3.10 11.29
CA GLY A 104 -5.37 -1.94 10.73
C GLY A 104 -5.50 -0.62 11.51
N SER A 105 -6.04 -0.60 12.73
CA SER A 105 -6.48 0.60 13.47
C SER A 105 -5.50 1.23 14.48
N LEU A 106 -4.19 0.91 14.50
CA LEU A 106 -3.25 1.45 15.51
C LEU A 106 -1.95 2.09 15.03
N ASP A 107 -1.38 1.66 13.91
CA ASP A 107 -0.47 2.55 13.21
C ASP A 107 -1.39 3.52 12.43
N PRO A 108 -1.11 4.84 12.35
CA PRO A 108 -1.79 5.69 11.39
C PRO A 108 -1.78 4.98 10.05
N ILE A 109 -2.94 4.89 9.39
CA ILE A 109 -3.11 4.10 8.15
C ILE A 109 -2.01 4.43 7.14
N ASP A 110 -1.56 5.68 7.15
CA ASP A 110 -0.48 6.22 6.34
C ASP A 110 0.87 5.54 6.59
N GLU A 111 1.28 5.32 7.84
CA GLU A 111 2.55 4.64 8.16
C GLU A 111 2.55 3.17 7.72
N GLN A 112 1.41 2.47 7.86
CA GLN A 112 1.29 1.08 7.38
C GLN A 112 1.33 1.04 5.84
N SER A 113 0.63 1.97 5.21
CA SER A 113 0.59 2.08 3.75
C SER A 113 1.98 2.44 3.19
N LYS A 114 2.71 3.33 3.86
CA LYS A 114 4.06 3.78 3.48
C LYS A 114 5.07 2.62 3.48
N LYS A 115 5.05 1.79 4.52
CA LYS A 115 5.86 0.55 4.58
C LYS A 115 5.59 -0.36 3.39
N LYS A 116 4.33 -0.49 2.96
CA LYS A 116 3.99 -1.25 1.75
C LYS A 116 4.51 -0.55 0.50
N ALA A 117 4.36 0.78 0.39
CA ALA A 117 4.87 1.52 -0.77
C ALA A 117 6.36 1.27 -1.03
N TYR A 118 7.19 1.19 0.02
CA TYR A 118 8.61 0.85 -0.10
C TYR A 118 8.88 -0.52 -0.76
N ASP A 119 7.96 -1.47 -0.63
CA ASP A 119 8.07 -2.82 -1.18
C ASP A 119 7.30 -3.01 -2.50
N PHE A 120 6.58 -1.99 -2.98
CA PHE A 120 5.69 -2.09 -4.14
C PHE A 120 6.43 -2.57 -5.41
N TYR A 121 7.59 -2.01 -5.73
CA TYR A 121 8.34 -2.39 -6.95
C TYR A 121 8.79 -3.86 -6.94
N LYS A 122 9.03 -4.44 -5.75
CA LYS A 122 9.41 -5.85 -5.59
C LYS A 122 8.25 -6.79 -5.90
N ALA A 123 7.00 -6.30 -5.79
CA ALA A 123 5.81 -7.09 -5.99
C ALA A 123 5.58 -7.45 -7.47
N LYS A 124 6.14 -6.67 -8.41
CA LYS A 124 5.96 -6.85 -9.88
C LYS A 124 4.50 -7.12 -10.23
N LEU A 125 3.62 -6.28 -9.70
CA LEU A 125 2.16 -6.50 -9.72
C LEU A 125 1.49 -6.00 -11.01
N ILE A 126 2.12 -5.04 -11.66
CA ILE A 126 1.59 -4.31 -12.82
C ILE A 126 2.22 -4.89 -14.07
N GLU A 127 1.38 -5.37 -14.98
CA GLU A 127 1.82 -5.81 -16.30
C GLU A 127 2.04 -4.60 -17.21
N GLU A 128 2.89 -4.72 -18.22
CA GLU A 128 3.28 -3.59 -19.08
C GLU A 128 2.08 -2.98 -19.81
N GLU A 129 1.14 -3.80 -20.28
CA GLU A 129 -0.08 -3.36 -20.95
C GLU A 129 -1.08 -2.64 -20.03
N GLU A 130 -0.88 -2.70 -18.71
CA GLU A 130 -1.73 -2.03 -17.72
C GLU A 130 -1.21 -0.64 -17.35
N ILE A 131 0.06 -0.35 -17.63
CA ILE A 131 0.69 0.94 -17.33
C ILE A 131 -0.09 2.05 -18.03
N GLY A 132 -0.46 3.08 -17.27
CA GLY A 132 -1.28 4.19 -17.75
C GLY A 132 -2.77 3.92 -17.82
N LYS A 133 -3.26 2.80 -17.26
CA LYS A 133 -4.69 2.49 -17.16
C LYS A 133 -5.19 2.48 -15.72
N THR A 134 -6.50 2.58 -15.58
CA THR A 134 -7.24 2.54 -14.32
C THR A 134 -6.96 1.26 -13.55
N ILE A 135 -6.82 0.11 -14.23
CA ILE A 135 -6.53 -1.17 -13.57
C ILE A 135 -5.17 -1.16 -12.83
N ALA A 136 -4.14 -0.52 -13.40
CA ALA A 136 -2.86 -0.38 -12.71
C ALA A 136 -3.00 0.49 -11.45
N LEU A 137 -3.74 1.60 -11.55
CA LEU A 137 -4.02 2.46 -10.40
C LEU A 137 -4.81 1.72 -9.30
N GLN A 138 -5.82 0.92 -9.67
CA GLN A 138 -6.55 0.08 -8.72
C GLN A 138 -5.63 -0.95 -8.04
N LYS A 139 -4.71 -1.57 -8.78
CA LYS A 139 -3.73 -2.52 -8.24
C LYS A 139 -2.74 -1.85 -7.29
N ILE A 140 -2.23 -0.66 -7.62
CA ILE A 140 -1.38 0.15 -6.74
C ILE A 140 -2.15 0.46 -5.45
N HIS A 141 -3.34 1.04 -5.57
CA HIS A 141 -4.15 1.41 -4.42
C HIS A 141 -4.53 0.18 -3.57
N ALA A 142 -4.89 -0.94 -4.21
CA ALA A 142 -5.16 -2.19 -3.50
C ALA A 142 -3.92 -2.61 -2.70
N TYR A 143 -2.75 -2.64 -3.32
CA TYR A 143 -1.51 -3.02 -2.65
C TYR A 143 -1.20 -2.12 -1.45
N LEU A 144 -1.26 -0.81 -1.63
CA LEU A 144 -0.98 0.17 -0.59
C LEU A 144 -1.96 0.09 0.59
N PHE A 145 -3.23 -0.18 0.34
CA PHE A 145 -4.30 -0.01 1.34
C PHE A 145 -5.06 -1.29 1.70
N GLU A 146 -4.70 -2.45 1.15
CA GLU A 146 -5.35 -3.73 1.47
C GLU A 146 -5.23 -4.04 2.98
N GLY A 147 -6.36 -4.30 3.63
CA GLY A 147 -6.38 -4.50 5.09
C GLY A 147 -6.20 -3.21 5.91
N LEU A 148 -6.18 -2.04 5.26
CA LEU A 148 -6.21 -0.72 5.90
C LEU A 148 -7.52 0.02 5.58
N TYR A 149 -7.96 -0.03 4.32
CA TYR A 149 -9.26 0.49 3.89
C TYR A 149 -10.17 -0.63 3.36
N PRO A 150 -11.47 -0.65 3.72
CA PRO A 150 -12.43 -1.61 3.18
C PRO A 150 -12.72 -1.42 1.68
N PHE A 151 -12.32 -0.27 1.13
CA PHE A 151 -12.44 0.13 -0.26
C PHE A 151 -11.11 0.09 -1.03
N ALA A 152 -10.07 -0.56 -0.48
CA ALA A 152 -8.77 -0.66 -1.17
C ALA A 152 -8.93 -1.20 -2.61
N GLY A 153 -8.55 -0.39 -3.61
CA GLY A 153 -8.64 -0.71 -5.03
C GLY A 153 -10.05 -0.63 -5.63
N LYS A 154 -11.06 -0.24 -4.85
CA LYS A 154 -12.46 -0.13 -5.31
C LYS A 154 -12.76 1.30 -5.74
N ILE A 155 -13.26 1.46 -6.96
CA ILE A 155 -13.75 2.74 -7.47
C ILE A 155 -14.92 3.21 -6.61
N ARG A 156 -14.91 4.48 -6.18
CA ARG A 156 -15.97 5.08 -5.38
C ARG A 156 -17.25 5.23 -6.19
N THR A 157 -18.38 5.18 -5.49
CA THR A 157 -19.70 5.47 -6.08
C THR A 157 -20.28 6.80 -5.61
N ARG A 158 -19.66 7.43 -4.60
CA ARG A 158 -20.09 8.73 -4.07
C ARG A 158 -19.26 9.84 -4.67
N THR A 159 -19.88 10.99 -4.93
CA THR A 159 -19.17 12.23 -5.23
C THR A 159 -18.50 12.78 -3.97
N ILE A 160 -17.25 13.24 -4.10
CA ILE A 160 -16.44 13.76 -3.00
C ILE A 160 -15.89 15.14 -3.36
N SER A 161 -15.55 15.92 -2.35
CA SER A 161 -14.94 17.25 -2.49
C SER A 161 -13.82 17.45 -1.47
N LYS A 162 -12.84 18.29 -1.81
CA LYS A 162 -11.74 18.68 -0.91
C LYS A 162 -11.42 20.16 -1.17
N GLY A 163 -11.35 20.96 -0.11
CA GLY A 163 -10.99 22.38 -0.21
C GLY A 163 -11.89 23.21 -1.14
N GLY A 164 -13.18 22.88 -1.23
CA GLY A 164 -14.14 23.54 -2.14
C GLY A 164 -14.12 23.04 -3.59
N PHE A 165 -13.16 22.20 -3.97
CA PHE A 165 -13.16 21.54 -5.28
C PHE A 165 -13.97 20.24 -5.25
N THR A 166 -14.87 20.04 -6.22
CA THR A 166 -15.65 18.81 -6.36
C THR A 166 -15.03 17.95 -7.45
N PHE A 167 -14.64 16.72 -7.10
CA PHE A 167 -14.08 15.76 -8.05
C PHE A 167 -15.16 15.15 -8.95
N ALA A 168 -14.77 14.34 -9.94
CA ALA A 168 -15.70 13.74 -10.90
C ALA A 168 -16.91 13.07 -10.22
N ASN A 169 -18.10 13.27 -10.79
CA ASN A 169 -19.34 12.71 -10.27
C ASN A 169 -19.26 11.17 -10.21
N GLY A 170 -19.60 10.59 -9.05
CA GLY A 170 -19.52 9.15 -8.82
C GLY A 170 -20.36 8.30 -9.79
N ASP A 171 -21.49 8.81 -10.25
CA ASP A 171 -22.40 8.08 -11.16
C ASP A 171 -21.79 7.91 -12.57
N PHE A 172 -20.95 8.86 -12.99
CA PHE A 172 -20.32 8.88 -14.32
C PHE A 172 -18.84 8.49 -14.28
N LEU A 173 -18.28 8.27 -13.09
CA LEU A 173 -16.86 7.98 -12.89
C LEU A 173 -16.37 6.76 -13.70
N PRO A 174 -17.12 5.64 -13.82
CA PRO A 174 -16.69 4.52 -14.67
C PRO A 174 -16.51 4.91 -16.15
N GLN A 175 -17.32 5.82 -16.68
CA GLN A 175 -17.21 6.32 -18.05
C GLN A 175 -16.03 7.28 -18.19
N VAL A 176 -15.83 8.17 -17.22
CA VAL A 176 -14.67 9.08 -17.16
C VAL A 176 -13.37 8.30 -17.19
N LEU A 177 -13.23 7.28 -16.33
CA LEU A 177 -12.03 6.43 -16.27
C LEU A 177 -11.75 5.68 -17.58
N LYS A 178 -12.80 5.21 -18.27
CA LYS A 178 -12.64 4.63 -19.63
C LYS A 178 -12.18 5.65 -20.67
N GLY A 179 -12.50 6.92 -20.49
CA GLY A 179 -11.98 8.02 -21.31
C GLY A 179 -10.49 8.24 -21.04
N ILE A 180 -10.12 8.33 -19.77
CA ILE A 180 -8.72 8.52 -19.33
C ILE A 180 -7.83 7.36 -19.80
N ASP A 181 -8.30 6.12 -19.71
CA ASP A 181 -7.58 4.94 -20.20
C ASP A 181 -7.19 5.01 -21.70
N LYS A 182 -7.90 5.84 -22.49
CA LYS A 182 -7.67 6.03 -23.93
C LYS A 182 -6.86 7.28 -24.27
N MET A 183 -6.56 8.14 -23.28
CA MET A 183 -5.74 9.32 -23.52
C MET A 183 -4.34 8.91 -23.97
N ALA A 184 -3.78 9.68 -24.91
CA ALA A 184 -2.41 9.55 -25.35
C ALA A 184 -1.45 9.73 -24.16
N ASP A 185 -0.31 9.05 -24.21
CA ASP A 185 0.69 9.08 -23.15
C ASP A 185 2.13 8.86 -23.68
N ASN A 186 2.42 9.40 -24.87
CA ASN A 186 3.69 9.18 -25.58
C ASN A 186 4.72 10.29 -25.30
N THR A 187 4.28 11.47 -24.87
CA THR A 187 5.14 12.61 -24.56
C THR A 187 5.00 13.00 -23.10
N PHE A 188 5.97 13.76 -22.57
CA PHE A 188 5.88 14.27 -21.20
C PHE A 188 4.58 15.05 -20.97
N ASP A 189 4.23 15.96 -21.88
CA ASP A 189 3.02 16.78 -21.74
C ASP A 189 1.75 15.93 -21.76
N GLU A 190 1.65 14.95 -22.68
CA GLU A 190 0.51 14.01 -22.73
C GLU A 190 0.38 13.20 -21.42
N ILE A 191 1.51 12.78 -20.84
CA ILE A 191 1.53 12.03 -19.58
C ILE A 191 1.05 12.90 -18.41
N VAL A 192 1.50 14.16 -18.35
CA VAL A 192 1.11 15.09 -17.27
C VAL A 192 -0.36 15.48 -17.42
N ASP A 193 -0.85 15.75 -18.62
CA ASP A 193 -2.29 16.00 -18.89
C ASP A 193 -3.14 14.81 -18.43
N LYS A 194 -2.71 13.58 -18.77
CA LYS A 194 -3.39 12.36 -18.34
C LYS A 194 -3.37 12.17 -16.83
N TYR A 195 -2.28 12.58 -16.17
CA TYR A 195 -2.16 12.60 -14.72
C TYR A 195 -3.10 13.60 -14.06
N ILE A 196 -3.25 14.81 -14.64
CA ILE A 196 -4.19 15.82 -14.19
C ILE A 196 -5.63 15.29 -14.27
N GLU A 197 -6.02 14.70 -15.40
CA GLU A 197 -7.36 14.11 -15.58
C GLU A 197 -7.62 12.97 -14.58
N MET A 198 -6.63 12.12 -14.32
CA MET A 198 -6.74 11.07 -13.29
C MET A 198 -6.89 11.66 -11.88
N ASN A 199 -6.19 12.76 -11.58
CA ASN A 199 -6.33 13.46 -10.30
C ASN A 199 -7.72 14.11 -10.14
N ILE A 200 -8.29 14.67 -11.22
CA ILE A 200 -9.66 15.22 -11.25
C ILE A 200 -10.70 14.09 -11.08
N ALA A 201 -10.46 12.94 -11.71
CA ALA A 201 -11.31 11.75 -11.54
C ALA A 201 -11.34 11.28 -10.09
N HIS A 202 -10.19 11.29 -9.42
CA HIS A 202 -10.03 10.99 -7.99
C HIS A 202 -10.78 9.72 -7.57
N PRO A 203 -10.42 8.54 -8.14
CA PRO A 203 -11.33 7.40 -8.23
C PRO A 203 -11.63 6.67 -6.91
N PHE A 204 -10.90 6.96 -5.83
CA PHE A 204 -11.06 6.29 -4.54
C PHE A 204 -11.62 7.23 -3.48
N MET A 205 -12.16 6.67 -2.39
CA MET A 205 -12.62 7.48 -1.26
C MET A 205 -11.48 8.22 -0.54
N GLU A 206 -10.27 7.65 -0.55
CA GLU A 206 -9.05 8.21 0.05
C GLU A 206 -7.82 7.57 -0.62
N GLY A 207 -6.61 8.10 -0.42
CA GLY A 207 -5.37 7.49 -0.94
C GLY A 207 -5.06 7.77 -2.42
N ASN A 208 -5.83 8.65 -3.06
CA ASN A 208 -5.65 9.02 -4.47
C ASN A 208 -4.27 9.63 -4.74
N GLY A 209 -3.88 10.71 -4.07
CA GLY A 209 -2.60 11.40 -4.35
C GLY A 209 -1.39 10.45 -4.34
N ARG A 210 -1.25 9.67 -3.27
CA ARG A 210 -0.14 8.70 -3.10
C ARG A 210 -0.14 7.61 -4.17
N SER A 211 -1.30 7.04 -4.50
CA SER A 211 -1.40 5.98 -5.50
C SER A 211 -1.20 6.52 -6.93
N THR A 212 -1.74 7.70 -7.24
CA THR A 212 -1.61 8.33 -8.57
C THR A 212 -0.19 8.84 -8.83
N ARG A 213 0.58 9.28 -7.83
CA ARG A 213 2.01 9.63 -8.01
C ARG A 213 2.87 8.42 -8.39
N ILE A 214 2.66 7.27 -7.73
CA ILE A 214 3.33 6.02 -8.14
C ILE A 214 2.90 5.62 -9.56
N TRP A 215 1.62 5.77 -9.89
CA TRP A 215 1.10 5.50 -11.24
C TRP A 215 1.73 6.40 -12.30
N LEU A 216 1.95 7.69 -11.99
CA LEU A 216 2.65 8.64 -12.85
C LEU A 216 4.11 8.21 -13.09
N ASP A 217 4.85 7.85 -12.04
CA ASP A 217 6.24 7.41 -12.18
C ASP A 217 6.35 6.14 -13.03
N LEU A 218 5.45 5.16 -12.87
CA LEU A 218 5.44 3.97 -13.74
C LEU A 218 5.24 4.33 -15.22
N LEU A 219 4.41 5.35 -15.49
CA LEU A 219 4.13 5.85 -16.82
C LEU A 219 5.35 6.53 -17.44
N LEU A 220 5.97 7.45 -16.70
CA LEU A 220 7.20 8.14 -17.11
C LEU A 220 8.36 7.15 -17.32
N ILE A 221 8.50 6.16 -16.44
CA ILE A 221 9.57 5.15 -16.54
C ILE A 221 9.40 4.33 -17.80
N ASN A 222 8.19 3.81 -18.04
CA ASN A 222 7.96 2.93 -19.19
C ASN A 222 8.01 3.68 -20.53
N ARG A 223 7.46 4.90 -20.60
CA ARG A 223 7.37 5.66 -21.86
C ARG A 223 8.62 6.45 -22.18
N LEU A 224 9.25 7.04 -21.16
CA LEU A 224 10.33 8.02 -21.34
C LEU A 224 11.65 7.64 -20.67
N SER A 225 11.71 6.50 -19.95
CA SER A 225 12.86 6.12 -19.13
C SER A 225 13.27 7.19 -18.11
N LYS A 226 12.28 7.89 -17.56
CA LYS A 226 12.46 8.94 -16.54
C LYS A 226 11.51 8.74 -15.37
N CYS A 227 11.83 9.31 -14.21
CA CYS A 227 10.92 9.44 -13.07
C CYS A 227 11.04 10.83 -12.46
N VAL A 228 10.16 11.15 -11.51
CA VAL A 228 10.20 12.42 -10.77
C VAL A 228 11.05 12.25 -9.51
N ASP A 229 12.03 13.12 -9.33
CA ASP A 229 12.67 13.33 -8.03
C ASP A 229 11.75 14.21 -7.16
N TRP A 230 10.82 13.56 -6.47
CA TRP A 230 9.86 14.27 -5.61
C TRP A 230 10.52 15.06 -4.46
N SER A 231 11.80 14.82 -4.14
CA SER A 231 12.52 15.59 -3.12
C SER A 231 12.92 17.00 -3.59
N LEU A 232 12.84 17.27 -4.89
CA LEU A 232 13.09 18.59 -5.48
C LEU A 232 11.83 19.47 -5.57
N ILE A 233 10.68 18.95 -5.18
CA ILE A 233 9.41 19.66 -5.24
C ILE A 233 8.94 19.96 -3.81
N GLU A 234 8.71 21.23 -3.50
CA GLU A 234 8.18 21.61 -2.20
C GLU A 234 6.68 21.29 -2.10
N LYS A 235 6.23 20.87 -0.90
CA LYS A 235 4.83 20.48 -0.64
C LYS A 235 3.85 21.55 -1.09
N ASN A 236 4.07 22.80 -0.69
CA ASN A 236 3.14 23.88 -0.99
C ASN A 236 3.11 24.23 -2.47
N ASP A 237 4.25 24.16 -3.16
CA ASP A 237 4.33 24.40 -4.61
C ASP A 237 3.57 23.33 -5.38
N TYR A 238 3.77 22.06 -5.02
CA TYR A 238 3.02 20.95 -5.60
C TYR A 238 1.51 21.09 -5.34
N MET A 239 1.10 21.34 -4.10
CA MET A 239 -0.32 21.45 -3.74
C MET A 239 -1.00 22.66 -4.40
N ASN A 240 -0.28 23.78 -4.57
CA ASN A 240 -0.78 24.94 -5.30
C ASN A 240 -0.93 24.63 -6.79
N ALA A 241 0.07 23.98 -7.41
CA ALA A 241 0.03 23.61 -8.82
C ALA A 241 -1.08 22.59 -9.13
N MET A 242 -1.26 21.57 -8.29
CA MET A 242 -2.35 20.59 -8.44
C MET A 242 -3.74 21.21 -8.23
N ARG A 243 -3.87 22.26 -7.42
CA ARG A 243 -5.14 23.02 -7.28
C ARG A 243 -5.43 23.86 -8.52
N ALA A 244 -4.40 24.40 -9.17
CA ALA A 244 -4.53 25.19 -10.39
C ALA A 244 -4.75 24.31 -11.65
N SER A 245 -4.23 23.07 -11.65
CA SER A 245 -4.14 22.22 -12.84
C SER A 245 -5.43 21.97 -13.64
N PRO A 246 -6.65 21.96 -13.06
CA PRO A 246 -7.87 21.85 -13.85
C PRO A 246 -8.15 23.07 -14.75
N TYR A 247 -7.50 24.20 -14.49
CA TYR A 247 -7.70 25.47 -15.19
C TYR A 247 -6.42 25.98 -15.85
N ASP A 248 -5.27 25.70 -15.24
CA ASP A 248 -3.94 26.11 -15.70
C ASP A 248 -2.94 24.96 -15.42
N PRO A 249 -2.58 24.14 -16.43
CA PRO A 249 -1.67 23.02 -16.27
C PRO A 249 -0.18 23.44 -16.25
N GLU A 250 0.16 24.64 -16.72
CA GLU A 250 1.56 25.09 -16.86
C GLU A 250 2.38 24.98 -15.56
N PRO A 251 1.87 25.37 -14.38
CA PRO A 251 2.62 25.26 -13.14
C PRO A 251 3.04 23.83 -12.81
N ILE A 252 2.14 22.85 -12.99
CA ILE A 252 2.45 21.45 -12.68
C ILE A 252 3.37 20.83 -13.73
N HIS A 253 3.20 21.17 -15.02
CA HIS A 253 4.14 20.75 -16.08
C HIS A 253 5.55 21.24 -15.76
N LYS A 254 5.70 22.52 -15.44
CA LYS A 254 7.00 23.12 -15.12
C LYS A 254 7.64 22.48 -13.89
N LEU A 255 6.88 22.29 -12.81
CA LEU A 255 7.39 21.67 -11.58
C LEU A 255 7.88 20.24 -11.84
N LEU A 256 7.05 19.41 -12.48
CA LEU A 256 7.40 18.02 -12.76
C LEU A 256 8.57 17.94 -13.74
N ASN A 257 8.60 18.76 -14.79
CA ASN A 257 9.68 18.76 -15.79
C ASN A 257 11.04 19.12 -15.16
N ASN A 258 11.06 20.11 -14.26
CA ASN A 258 12.27 20.52 -13.56
C ASN A 258 12.80 19.47 -12.58
N ALA A 259 11.94 18.55 -12.13
CA ALA A 259 12.28 17.47 -11.21
C ALA A 259 12.49 16.11 -11.92
N LEU A 260 12.49 16.05 -13.25
CA LEU A 260 12.72 14.81 -13.97
C LEU A 260 14.17 14.33 -13.85
N THR A 261 14.33 13.03 -13.68
CA THR A 261 15.63 12.35 -13.68
C THR A 261 15.58 11.03 -14.44
N ASP A 262 16.72 10.60 -14.98
CA ASP A 262 16.95 9.30 -15.61
C ASP A 262 17.44 8.22 -14.62
N ASN A 263 17.61 8.56 -13.34
CA ASN A 263 18.02 7.65 -12.26
C ASN A 263 16.91 6.68 -11.81
N ILE A 264 16.22 6.04 -12.77
CA ILE A 264 15.02 5.21 -12.56
C ILE A 264 15.25 3.94 -11.72
N ASN A 265 16.51 3.52 -11.56
CA ASN A 265 16.89 2.34 -10.77
C ASN A 265 17.50 2.70 -9.40
N ASP A 266 17.55 4.00 -9.05
CA ASP A 266 18.06 4.45 -7.77
C ASP A 266 17.03 4.17 -6.66
N ARG A 267 17.41 3.25 -5.76
CA ARG A 267 16.56 2.84 -4.64
C ARG A 267 16.40 3.97 -3.62
N GLU A 268 17.43 4.77 -3.36
CA GLU A 268 17.36 5.84 -2.39
C GLU A 268 16.44 6.96 -2.88
N LEU A 269 16.55 7.32 -4.16
CA LEU A 269 15.64 8.24 -4.84
C LEU A 269 14.18 7.77 -4.71
N PHE A 270 13.91 6.50 -5.00
CA PHE A 270 12.56 5.93 -4.85
C PHE A 270 12.03 6.03 -3.41
N LEU A 271 12.84 5.64 -2.41
CA LEU A 271 12.42 5.68 -1.01
C LEU A 271 12.14 7.11 -0.54
N LYS A 272 13.02 8.07 -0.88
CA LYS A 272 12.80 9.49 -0.62
C LYS A 272 11.56 10.02 -1.32
N GLY A 273 11.30 9.56 -2.55
CA GLY A 273 10.11 9.93 -3.29
C GLY A 273 8.82 9.48 -2.62
N ILE A 274 8.81 8.26 -2.07
CA ILE A 274 7.71 7.77 -1.23
C ILE A 274 7.59 8.62 0.04
N ASP A 275 8.69 8.97 0.71
CA ASP A 275 8.64 9.82 1.90
C ASP A 275 7.99 11.18 1.61
N CYS A 276 8.42 11.86 0.55
CA CYS A 276 7.86 13.15 0.13
C CYS A 276 6.38 13.02 -0.26
N SER A 277 6.04 11.97 -1.01
CA SER A 277 4.66 11.68 -1.43
C SER A 277 3.72 11.49 -0.24
N TYR A 278 4.16 10.90 0.86
CA TYR A 278 3.33 10.77 2.07
C TYR A 278 3.27 12.07 2.86
N TYR A 279 4.39 12.80 2.98
CA TYR A 279 4.44 14.11 3.62
C TYR A 279 3.48 15.15 3.00
N TYR A 280 3.25 15.09 1.68
CA TYR A 280 2.28 15.94 1.00
C TYR A 280 0.83 15.78 1.52
N GLU A 281 0.51 14.61 2.07
CA GLU A 281 -0.84 14.31 2.55
C GLU A 281 -1.03 14.61 4.05
N GLU A 282 0.04 14.89 4.79
CA GLU A 282 -0.04 15.28 6.20
C GLU A 282 -0.79 16.61 6.34
N GLU A 283 -1.67 16.72 7.33
CA GLU A 283 -2.30 18.01 7.69
C GLU A 283 -1.24 18.96 8.28
N GLU A 284 -1.41 20.27 8.10
CA GLU A 284 -0.58 21.29 8.78
C GLU A 284 -0.83 21.31 10.29
#